data_AF-A0A818AF29-F1
#
_entry.id   AF-A0A818AF29-F1
#
_cell.length_a   1.000
_cell.length_b   1.000
_cell.length_c   1.000
_cell.angle_alpha   90.00
_cell.angle_beta   90.00
_cell.angle_gamma   90.00
#
_symmetry.space_group_name_H-M   'P 1'
#
loop_
_entity.id
_entity.type
_entity.pdbx_description
1 polymer ?
#
loop_
_entity_poly.entity_id
_entity_poly.type
_entity_poly.pdbx_seq_one_letter_code
_entity_poly.pdbx_strand_id
1 'polypeptide(L)'
;MTTRSNKVASRTQDGFVHHGNNGLENGLITTAAITSSLVTANTNFDVIIIGAGFTGLMAARELSLHNRKVLIIEARDRIGGRTFTTEFENQKYAIGGTWVHWSKPHIWTEI
;
A
#
# COMPACT_ATOMS: atom_id res chain seq x y z
N MET A 1 6.81 -21.39 5.47
CA MET A 1 7.35 -21.44 4.09
C MET A 1 6.41 -20.60 3.23
N THR A 2 6.62 -19.29 3.16
CA THR A 2 5.66 -18.34 2.55
C THR A 2 5.98 -18.23 1.06
N THR A 3 5.07 -18.67 0.20
CA THR A 3 5.17 -18.50 -1.25
C THR A 3 5.29 -17.01 -1.57
N ARG A 4 6.43 -16.57 -2.09
CA ARG A 4 6.56 -15.25 -2.72
C ARG A 4 5.65 -15.25 -3.94
N SER A 5 4.44 -14.73 -3.80
CA SER A 5 3.59 -14.37 -4.93
C SER A 5 4.30 -13.24 -5.67
N ASN A 6 4.66 -13.45 -6.94
CA ASN A 6 5.10 -12.37 -7.82
C ASN A 6 3.90 -11.45 -8.01
N LYS A 7 3.84 -10.40 -7.18
CA LYS A 7 2.73 -9.47 -7.16
C LYS A 7 2.75 -8.65 -8.46
N VAL A 8 1.80 -8.95 -9.35
CA VAL A 8 1.62 -8.22 -10.61
C VAL A 8 1.05 -6.85 -10.30
N ALA A 9 1.59 -5.79 -10.92
CA ALA A 9 1.04 -4.45 -10.80
C ALA A 9 -0.41 -4.44 -11.32
N SER A 10 -1.30 -3.76 -10.60
CA SER A 10 -2.70 -3.61 -11.01
C SER A 10 -3.11 -2.15 -10.93
N ARG A 11 -4.22 -1.82 -11.61
CA ARG A 11 -4.74 -0.47 -11.66
C ARG A 11 -5.46 -0.14 -10.35
N THR A 12 -5.03 0.92 -9.67
CA THR A 12 -5.76 1.52 -8.56
C THR A 12 -6.79 2.52 -9.09
N GLN A 13 -7.86 2.77 -8.34
CA GLN A 13 -8.80 3.87 -8.56
C GLN A 13 -8.17 5.25 -8.35
N ASP A 14 -7.02 5.33 -7.66
CA ASP A 14 -6.36 6.60 -7.37
C ASP A 14 -5.50 7.13 -8.53
N GLY A 15 -5.45 8.46 -8.64
CA GLY A 15 -4.61 9.19 -9.58
C GLY A 15 -5.19 9.27 -10.99
N PHE A 16 -4.46 9.94 -11.88
CA PHE A 16 -4.84 10.10 -13.28
C PHE A 16 -3.62 10.32 -14.17
N VAL A 17 -3.73 9.96 -15.45
CA VAL A 17 -2.81 10.32 -16.51
C VAL A 17 -3.51 11.30 -17.45
N HIS A 18 -2.86 12.41 -17.74
CA HIS A 18 -3.34 13.37 -18.73
C HIS A 18 -2.54 13.23 -20.03
N HIS A 19 -3.19 12.71 -21.07
CA HIS A 19 -2.65 12.62 -22.42
C HIS A 19 -2.90 13.97 -23.12
N GLY A 20 -1.84 14.61 -23.62
CA GLY A 20 -1.84 16.02 -24.06
C GLY A 20 -3.02 16.46 -24.94
N ASN A 21 -3.55 15.59 -25.80
CA ASN A 21 -4.66 15.89 -26.71
C ASN A 21 -6.08 15.67 -26.10
N ASN A 22 -6.26 15.89 -24.80
CA ASN A 22 -7.52 15.79 -24.02
C ASN A 22 -7.96 14.38 -23.57
N GLY A 23 -7.05 13.44 -23.42
CA GLY A 23 -7.37 12.15 -22.79
C GLY A 23 -7.09 12.17 -21.30
N LEU A 24 -8.12 12.26 -20.45
CA LEU A 24 -7.97 11.98 -19.02
C LEU A 24 -8.24 10.50 -18.76
N GLU A 25 -7.23 9.80 -18.29
CA GLU A 25 -7.34 8.40 -17.88
C GLU A 25 -7.27 8.32 -16.35
N ASN A 26 -8.36 7.87 -15.72
CA ASN A 26 -8.40 7.71 -14.27
C ASN A 26 -7.72 6.40 -13.85
N GLY A 27 -7.08 6.45 -12.67
CA GLY A 27 -6.39 5.33 -12.07
C GLY A 27 -4.98 5.13 -12.61
N LEU A 28 -4.10 4.66 -11.74
CA LEU A 28 -2.68 4.48 -12.01
C LEU A 28 -2.26 3.01 -11.83
N ILE A 29 -1.23 2.58 -12.57
CA ILE A 29 -0.69 1.22 -12.43
C ILE A 29 0.30 1.19 -11.28
N THR A 30 0.02 0.39 -10.26
CA THR A 30 0.87 0.31 -9.07
C THR A 30 0.98 -1.11 -8.53
N THR A 31 2.15 -1.45 -8.01
CA THR A 31 2.36 -2.68 -7.24
C THR A 31 1.73 -2.60 -5.84
N ALA A 32 1.29 -1.41 -5.41
CA ALA A 32 0.63 -1.22 -4.12
C ALA A 32 -0.84 -1.66 -4.12
N ALA A 33 -1.48 -1.81 -5.29
CA ALA A 33 -2.85 -2.27 -5.39
C ALA A 33 -2.98 -3.71 -4.86
N ILE A 34 -4.03 -3.97 -4.09
CA ILE A 34 -4.27 -5.23 -3.36
C ILE A 34 -5.71 -5.64 -3.58
N THR A 35 -5.90 -6.90 -3.98
CA THR A 35 -7.21 -7.55 -3.87
C THR A 35 -7.47 -7.88 -2.40
N SER A 36 -8.61 -7.43 -1.86
CA SER A 36 -9.01 -7.77 -0.50
C SER A 36 -9.02 -9.28 -0.29
N SER A 37 -8.48 -9.74 0.83
CA SER A 37 -8.65 -11.12 1.26
C SER A 37 -10.07 -11.35 1.78
N LEU A 38 -10.57 -12.57 1.62
CA LEU A 38 -11.82 -12.97 2.26
C LEU A 38 -11.56 -13.20 3.75
N VAL A 39 -12.45 -12.66 4.59
CA VAL A 39 -12.43 -12.86 6.04
C VAL A 39 -13.76 -13.49 6.46
N THR A 40 -13.71 -14.60 7.19
CA THR A 40 -14.91 -15.25 7.72
C THR A 40 -15.48 -14.42 8.87
N ALA A 41 -16.79 -14.18 8.89
CA ALA A 41 -17.46 -13.32 9.87
C ALA A 41 -17.22 -13.69 11.35
N ASN A 42 -16.90 -14.95 11.65
CA ASN A 42 -16.64 -15.44 13.01
C ASN A 42 -15.14 -15.53 13.36
N THR A 43 -14.29 -14.81 12.63
CA THR A 43 -12.85 -14.79 12.90
C THR A 43 -12.55 -13.77 14.00
N ASN A 44 -12.12 -14.23 15.18
CA ASN A 44 -11.63 -13.33 16.22
C ASN A 44 -10.26 -12.75 15.82
N PHE A 45 -10.07 -11.46 16.06
CA PHE A 45 -8.81 -10.74 15.91
C PHE A 45 -8.44 -10.08 17.24
N ASP A 46 -7.15 -9.99 17.54
CA ASP A 46 -6.67 -9.31 18.74
C ASP A 46 -6.69 -7.80 18.55
N VAL A 47 -6.38 -7.32 17.34
CA VAL A 47 -6.30 -5.91 17.00
C VAL A 47 -6.86 -5.66 15.60
N ILE A 48 -7.63 -4.59 15.45
CA ILE A 48 -8.09 -4.08 14.16
C ILE A 48 -7.41 -2.73 13.91
N ILE A 49 -6.81 -2.58 12.73
CA ILE A 49 -6.16 -1.35 12.28
C ILE A 49 -6.96 -0.78 11.11
N ILE A 50 -7.35 0.49 11.22
CA ILE A 50 -8.05 1.22 10.16
C ILE A 50 -7.01 2.06 9.40
N GLY A 51 -6.74 1.69 8.16
CA GLY A 51 -5.80 2.34 7.26
C GLY A 51 -4.51 1.54 7.03
N ALA A 52 -4.19 1.25 5.77
CA ALA A 52 -2.98 0.58 5.31
C ALA A 52 -1.93 1.56 4.74
N GLY A 53 -1.83 2.76 5.34
CA GLY A 53 -0.68 3.66 5.15
C GLY A 53 0.54 3.24 5.98
N PHE A 54 1.66 3.96 5.87
CA PHE A 54 2.88 3.65 6.63
C PHE A 54 2.64 3.40 8.13
N THR A 55 1.90 4.28 8.81
CA THR A 55 1.59 4.12 10.24
C THR A 55 0.86 2.81 10.54
N GLY A 56 -0.17 2.47 9.77
CA GLY A 56 -0.96 1.26 9.98
C GLY A 56 -0.19 0.00 9.61
N LEU A 57 0.61 0.03 8.54
CA LEU A 57 1.47 -1.08 8.14
C LEU A 57 2.57 -1.35 9.17
N MET A 58 3.18 -0.31 9.73
CA MET A 58 4.16 -0.44 10.82
C MET A 58 3.52 -1.03 12.06
N ALA A 59 2.37 -0.51 12.50
CA ALA A 59 1.64 -1.07 13.63
C ALA A 59 1.26 -2.55 13.41
N ALA A 60 0.76 -2.89 12.22
CA ALA A 60 0.41 -4.26 11.87
C ALA A 60 1.63 -5.19 11.88
N ARG A 61 2.75 -4.74 11.31
CA ARG A 61 4.03 -5.48 11.32
C ARG A 61 4.48 -5.78 12.74
N GLU A 62 4.58 -4.75 13.58
CA GLU A 62 5.04 -4.90 14.97
C GLU A 62 4.12 -5.83 15.77
N LEU A 63 2.80 -5.65 15.69
CA LEU A 63 1.85 -6.50 16.39
C LEU A 63 1.91 -7.96 15.88
N SER A 64 2.03 -8.17 14.57
CA SER A 64 2.15 -9.51 13.99
C SER A 64 3.44 -10.21 14.41
N LEU A 65 4.57 -9.48 14.50
CA LEU A 65 5.84 -10.01 15.02
C LEU A 65 5.74 -10.43 16.50
N HIS A 66 4.86 -9.77 17.26
CA HIS A 66 4.53 -10.15 18.64
C HIS A 66 3.36 -11.15 18.72
N ASN A 67 3.15 -11.95 17.67
CA ASN A 67 2.15 -13.02 17.57
C ASN A 67 0.71 -12.56 17.82
N ARG A 68 0.38 -11.29 17.54
CA ARG A 68 -1.01 -10.81 17.57
C ARG A 68 -1.68 -11.08 16.24
N LYS A 69 -2.94 -11.50 16.29
CA LYS A 69 -3.78 -11.70 15.12
C LYS A 69 -4.41 -10.36 14.72
N VAL A 70 -3.86 -9.76 13.67
CA VAL A 70 -4.22 -8.40 13.23
C VAL A 70 -5.12 -8.44 11.99
N LEU A 71 -6.17 -7.62 11.98
CA LEU A 71 -6.95 -7.28 10.79
C LEU A 71 -6.65 -5.85 10.37
N ILE A 72 -6.34 -5.62 9.09
CA ILE A 72 -6.24 -4.27 8.52
C ILE A 72 -7.47 -4.03 7.64
N ILE A 73 -8.12 -2.89 7.82
CA ILE A 73 -9.21 -2.40 6.98
C ILE A 73 -8.73 -1.12 6.30
N GLU A 74 -8.63 -1.14 4.97
CA GLU A 74 -8.26 0.03 4.16
C GLU A 74 -9.42 0.41 3.25
N ALA A 75 -9.67 1.72 3.11
CA ALA A 75 -10.76 2.24 2.29
C ALA A 75 -10.44 2.18 0.79
N ARG A 76 -9.16 2.23 0.43
CA ARG A 76 -8.67 2.16 -0.95
C ARG A 76 -8.42 0.73 -1.39
N ASP A 77 -8.29 0.56 -2.70
CA ASP A 77 -7.85 -0.68 -3.35
C ASP A 77 -6.32 -0.87 -3.34
N ARG A 78 -5.59 -0.08 -2.55
CA ARG A 78 -4.13 -0.12 -2.45
C ARG A 78 -3.62 0.24 -1.07
N ILE A 79 -2.41 -0.22 -0.77
CA ILE A 79 -1.67 0.17 0.42
C ILE A 79 -0.87 1.47 0.20
N GLY A 80 -0.22 1.95 1.26
CA GLY A 80 0.67 3.12 1.25
C GLY A 80 -0.03 4.44 1.60
N GLY A 81 -1.36 4.51 1.46
CA GLY A 81 -2.13 5.69 1.83
C GLY A 81 -1.71 6.92 1.04
N ARG A 82 -1.11 7.92 1.71
CA ARG A 82 -0.66 9.19 1.08
C ARG A 82 0.63 9.06 0.26
N THR A 83 1.18 7.87 0.15
CA THR A 83 2.44 7.61 -0.57
C THR A 83 2.29 6.34 -1.39
N PHE A 84 2.49 6.41 -2.71
CA PHE A 84 2.63 5.22 -3.54
C PHE A 84 3.41 5.53 -4.81
N THR A 85 3.90 4.50 -5.47
CA THR A 85 4.62 4.63 -6.74
C THR A 85 3.75 4.07 -7.86
N THR A 86 3.61 4.82 -8.93
CA THR A 86 3.04 4.33 -10.19
C THR A 86 4.16 4.03 -11.18
N GLU A 87 3.91 3.09 -12.08
CA GLU A 87 4.74 2.83 -13.24
C GLU A 87 4.01 3.27 -14.50
N PHE A 88 4.64 4.11 -15.31
CA PHE A 88 4.11 4.61 -16.57
C PHE A 88 5.27 4.74 -17.57
N GLU A 89 5.11 4.20 -18.78
CA GLU A 89 6.16 4.18 -19.82
C GLU A 89 7.53 3.72 -19.30
N ASN A 90 7.56 2.62 -18.53
CA ASN A 90 8.76 2.05 -17.90
C ASN A 90 9.49 3.00 -16.93
N GLN A 91 8.84 4.08 -16.51
CA GLN A 91 9.34 5.02 -15.51
C GLN A 91 8.48 4.97 -14.25
N LYS A 92 9.15 5.15 -13.10
CA LYS A 92 8.49 5.17 -11.80
C LYS A 92 8.25 6.61 -11.39
N TYR A 93 7.00 6.91 -11.04
CA TYR A 93 6.61 8.21 -10.52
C TYR A 93 6.13 8.06 -9.08
N ALA A 94 6.66 8.89 -8.19
CA ALA A 94 6.21 8.93 -6.82
C ALA A 94 4.97 9.83 -6.71
N ILE A 95 3.88 9.26 -6.21
CA ILE A 95 2.63 9.96 -5.96
C ILE A 95 2.53 10.20 -4.47
N GLY A 96 2.62 11.48 -4.07
CA GLY A 96 2.60 11.91 -2.67
C GLY A 96 4.01 11.93 -2.05
N GLY A 97 4.18 11.34 -0.87
CA GLY A 97 5.46 11.37 -0.14
C GLY A 97 6.56 10.57 -0.84
N THR A 98 7.71 11.21 -1.06
CA THR A 98 8.81 10.67 -1.89
C THR A 98 10.14 10.61 -1.17
N TRP A 99 10.54 11.68 -0.50
CA TRP A 99 11.92 11.83 -0.02
C TRP A 99 12.09 11.33 1.41
N VAL A 100 13.21 10.64 1.60
CA VAL A 100 13.69 10.15 2.90
C VAL A 100 15.13 10.63 3.12
N HIS A 101 15.55 10.67 4.37
CA HIS A 101 16.88 11.13 4.75
C HIS A 101 17.33 10.41 6.03
N TRP A 102 18.64 10.16 6.18
CA TRP A 102 19.20 9.41 7.32
C TRP A 102 18.94 10.06 8.67
N SER A 103 18.78 11.39 8.71
CA SER A 103 18.40 12.10 9.94
C SER A 103 16.95 11.85 10.38
N LYS A 104 16.16 11.08 9.64
CA LYS A 104 14.79 10.68 9.99
C LYS A 104 14.81 9.23 10.50
N PRO A 105 15.05 9.01 11.81
CA PRO A 105 15.38 7.68 12.32
C PRO A 105 14.30 6.64 12.06
N HIS A 106 13.03 6.96 12.28
CA HIS A 106 11.92 6.01 12.18
C HIS A 106 11.72 5.40 10.78
N ILE A 107 12.02 6.16 9.72
CA ILE A 107 11.92 5.62 8.35
C ILE A 107 13.25 5.01 7.92
N TRP A 108 14.38 5.55 8.40
CA TRP A 108 15.71 5.05 8.05
C TRP A 108 15.98 3.65 8.61
N THR A 109 15.33 3.26 9.70
CA THR A 109 15.42 1.88 10.23
C THR A 109 14.70 0.84 9.37
N GLU A 110 13.82 1.26 8.45
CA GLU A 110 13.00 0.38 7.62
C GLU A 110 13.54 0.20 6.19
N ILE A 111 14.66 0.84 5.83
CA ILE A 111 15.25 0.85 4.47
C ILE A 111 16.69 0.36 4.43
#